data_AF-A0A939B2G1-F1
#
_entry.id   AF-A0A939B2G1-F1
#
_cell.length_a   1.000
_cell.length_b   1.000
_cell.length_c   1.000
_cell.angle_alpha   90.00
_cell.angle_beta   90.00
_cell.angle_gamma   90.00
#
_symmetry.space_group_name_H-M   'P 1'
#
loop_
_entity.id
_entity.type
_entity.pdbx_description
1 polymer ?
#
loop_
_entity_poly.entity_id
_entity_poly.type
_entity_poly.pdbx_seq_one_letter_code
_entity_poly.pdbx_strand_id
1 'polypeptide(L)' 'MLVTCPQCRRQHEWDRASPWRPFCSERCRLLDLGAWLQERYVIGSEAAGAAADEEPPRH' A
#
# COMPACT_ATOMS: atom_id res chain seq x y z
N MET A 1 -20.78 -7.72 -5.62
CA MET A 1 -19.53 -8.26 -5.00
C MET A 1 -18.97 -7.17 -4.09
N LEU A 2 -18.58 -7.51 -2.87
CA LEU A 2 -17.93 -6.57 -1.96
C LEU A 2 -16.41 -6.66 -2.11
N VAL A 3 -15.73 -5.52 -1.98
CA VAL A 3 -14.27 -5.41 -1.98
C VAL A 3 -13.78 -4.56 -0.81
N THR A 4 -12.56 -4.82 -0.37
CA THR A 4 -11.90 -4.08 0.71
C THR A 4 -11.15 -2.88 0.13
N CYS A 5 -11.46 -1.67 0.61
CA CYS A 5 -10.71 -0.47 0.27
C CYS A 5 -9.26 -0.61 0.78
N PRO A 6 -8.23 -0.46 -0.08
CA PRO A 6 -6.83 -0.64 0.36
C PRO A 6 -6.38 0.44 1.35
N GLN A 7 -6.93 1.66 1.25
CA GLN A 7 -6.55 2.78 2.11
C GLN A 7 -7.16 2.74 3.51
N CYS A 8 -8.43 2.39 3.64
CA CYS A 8 -9.17 2.48 4.92
C CYS A 8 -9.76 1.16 5.41
N ARG A 9 -9.56 0.07 4.67
CA ARG A 9 -10.02 -1.30 4.98
C ARG A 9 -11.53 -1.48 5.06
N ARG A 10 -12.33 -0.46 4.72
CA ARG A 10 -13.79 -0.57 4.64
C ARG A 10 -14.22 -1.49 3.49
N GLN A 11 -15.16 -2.38 3.76
CA GLN A 11 -15.85 -3.14 2.72
C GLN A 11 -16.88 -2.25 2.01
N HIS A 12 -16.90 -2.29 0.68
CA HIS A 12 -17.85 -1.56 -0.14
C HIS A 12 -18.20 -2.34 -1.41
N GLU A 13 -19.31 -1.97 -2.04
CA GLU A 13 -19.72 -2.59 -3.29
C GLU A 13 -18.76 -2.26 -4.43
N TRP A 14 -18.42 -3.27 -5.22
CA TRP A 14 -17.75 -3.08 -6.51
C TRP A 14 -18.74 -2.52 -7.53
N ASP A 15 -19.00 -1.22 -7.45
CA ASP A 15 -19.90 -0.51 -8.35
C ASP A 15 -19.13 -0.01 -9.58
N ARG A 16 -19.52 -0.45 -10.79
CA ARG A 16 -18.93 -0.06 -12.07
C ARG A 16 -19.11 1.43 -12.43
N ALA A 17 -20.06 2.12 -11.82
CA ALA A 17 -20.22 3.56 -11.99
C ALA A 17 -19.23 4.39 -11.14
N SER A 18 -18.74 3.87 -10.01
CA SER A 18 -17.78 4.58 -9.16
C SER A 18 -16.41 4.80 -9.84
N PRO A 19 -15.98 6.03 -10.13
CA PRO A 19 -14.67 6.28 -10.76
C PRO A 19 -13.50 6.09 -9.78
N TRP A 20 -13.78 5.80 -8.51
CA TRP A 20 -12.79 5.72 -7.44
C TRP A 20 -12.36 4.31 -7.09
N ARG A 21 -12.90 3.28 -7.76
CA ARG A 21 -12.45 1.89 -7.56
C ARG A 21 -10.92 1.78 -7.70
N PRO A 22 -10.19 1.01 -6.87
CA PRO A 22 -10.70 0.09 -5.83
C PRO A 22 -10.97 0.75 -4.46
N PHE A 23 -10.97 2.09 -4.38
CA PHE A 23 -11.20 2.84 -3.15
C PHE A 23 -12.69 3.08 -2.91
N CYS A 24 -13.09 3.15 -1.65
CA CYS A 24 -14.49 3.40 -1.29
C CYS A 24 -14.96 4.85 -1.53
N SER A 25 -14.04 5.78 -1.78
CA SER A 25 -14.33 7.19 -2.04
C SER A 25 -13.13 7.93 -2.64
N GLU A 26 -13.39 9.12 -3.21
CA GLU A 26 -12.35 10.02 -3.71
C GLU A 26 -11.31 10.36 -2.63
N ARG A 27 -11.75 10.61 -1.39
CA ARG A 27 -10.86 10.87 -0.25
C ARG A 27 -9.84 9.75 -0.08
N CYS A 28 -10.26 8.49 -0.16
CA CYS A 28 -9.34 7.36 0.01
C CYS A 28 -8.34 7.26 -1.15
N ARG A 29 -8.77 7.54 -2.38
CA ARG A 29 -7.87 7.63 -3.54
C ARG A 29 -6.80 8.72 -3.37
N LEU A 30 -7.20 9.90 -2.90
CA LEU A 30 -6.28 11.03 -2.70
C LEU A 30 -5.30 10.78 -1.56
N LEU A 31 -5.73 10.12 -0.48
CA LEU A 31 -4.83 9.77 0.63
C LEU A 31 -3.78 8.73 0.21
N ASP A 32 -4.17 7.73 -0.59
CA ASP A 32 -3.25 6.74 -1.15
C ASP A 32 -2.21 7.43 -2.06
N LEU A 33 -2.66 8.29 -2.97
CA LEU A 33 -1.78 9.11 -3.80
C LEU A 33 -0.82 9.97 -2.95
N GLY A 34 -1.33 10.57 -1.86
CA GLY A 34 -0.51 11.34 -0.93
C GLY A 34 0.56 10.51 -0.23
N ALA A 35 0.29 9.26 0.09
CA ALA A 35 1.27 8.35 0.69
C ALA A 35 2.39 7.99 -0.31
N TRP A 36 2.07 7.82 -1.59
CA TRP A 36 3.07 7.68 -2.66
C TRP A 36 3.96 8.91 -2.80
N LEU A 37 3.37 10.10 -2.87
CA LEU A 37 4.11 11.37 -2.98
C LEU A 37 5.01 11.64 -1.77
N GLN A 38 4.69 11.04 -0.63
CA GLN A 38 5.46 11.15 0.62
C GLN A 38 6.41 9.96 0.82
N GLU A 39 6.63 9.14 -0.21
CA GLU A 39 7.54 8.00 -0.20
C GLU A 39 7.27 6.99 0.93
N ARG A 40 6.01 6.90 1.38
CA ARG A 40 5.61 5.97 2.44
C ARG A 40 5.49 4.53 1.95
N TYR A 41 5.43 4.33 0.64
CA TYR A 41 5.44 3.02 0.01
C TYR A 41 6.81 2.76 -0.59
N VAL A 42 7.39 1.61 -0.24
CA VAL A 42 8.63 1.11 -0.81
C VAL A 42 8.29 -0.03 -1.75
N ILE A 43 8.68 0.08 -3.01
CA ILE A 43 8.64 -1.04 -3.95
C ILE A 43 9.96 -1.79 -3.74
N GLY A 44 9.91 -2.94 -3.07
CA GLY A 44 11.09 -3.80 -2.94
C GLY A 44 11.49 -4.36 -4.30
N SER A 45 12.78 -4.24 -4.67
CA SER A 45 13.44 -5.33 -5.40
C SER A 45 13.76 -6.43 -4.38
N GLU A 46 14.14 -7.63 -4.81
CA GLU A 46 14.42 -8.79 -3.92
C GLU A 46 15.49 -8.55 -2.82
N ALA A 47 16.00 -7.33 -2.63
CA ALA A 47 16.91 -6.92 -1.57
C ALA A 47 16.23 -6.44 -0.26
N ALA A 48 14.93 -6.64 -0.06
CA ALA A 48 14.30 -6.43 1.26
C ALA A 48 14.39 -7.67 2.18
N GLY A 49 15.22 -8.65 1.82
CA GLY A 49 15.54 -9.84 2.61
C GLY A 49 17.01 -9.93 3.08
N ALA A 50 17.82 -8.89 2.88
CA ALA A 50 19.21 -8.85 3.34
C ALA A 50 19.37 -7.84 4.49
N ALA A 51 18.64 -8.05 5.58
CA ALA A 51 19.01 -7.54 6.89
C ALA A 51 19.40 -8.74 7.76
N ALA A 52 20.58 -9.29 7.46
CA ALA A 52 21.40 -10.01 8.42
C ALA A 52 22.81 -9.40 8.31
N ASP A 53 22.91 -8.14 8.74
CA ASP A 53 24.20 -7.58 9.15
C ASP A 53 24.50 -8.21 10.52
N GLU A 54 25.14 -9.37 10.49
CA GLU A 54 25.84 -9.94 11.63
C GLU A 54 27.21 -10.37 11.10
N GLU A 55 28.19 -9.45 11.11
CA GLU A 55 29.59 -9.83 10.96
C GLU A 55 30.06 -10.38 12.32
N PRO A 56 30.32 -11.69 12.47
CA PRO A 56 30.83 -12.22 13.73
C PRO A 56 32.25 -11.67 13.98
N PRO A 57 32.62 -11.41 15.25
CA PRO A 57 33.85 -10.69 15.59
C PRO A 57 35.09 -11.44 15.07
N ARG A 58 36.00 -10.67 14.46
CA ARG A 58 37.32 -11.17 14.06
C ARG A 58 38.17 -11.45 15.30
N HIS A 59 38.56 -12.71 15.47
CA HIS A 59 39.69 -13.14 16.30
C HIS A 59 40.62 -14.01 15.47
#